data_AF-A0A932PIR2-F1
#
_entry.id   AF-A0A932PIR2-F1
#
_cell.length_a   1.000
_cell.length_b   1.000
_cell.length_c   1.000
_cell.angle_alpha   90.00
_cell.angle_beta   90.00
_cell.angle_gamma   90.00
#
_symmetry.space_group_name_H-M   'P 1'
#
loop_
_entity.id
_entity.type
_entity.pdbx_description
1 polymer ?
#
loop_
_entity_poly.entity_id
_entity_poly.type
_entity_poly.pdbx_seq_one_letter_code
_entity_poly.pdbx_strand_id
1 'polypeptide(L)'
;MKGKKCASLFRTVNKFSFLYLTNVDQLHADNDEAGESDEPDEMAAMLGPRPPATPNAIEDFDKRIIKRGGPLLVVNDEAHHTHDEDSAWSQIIRRLYESVRGGLTAQLDFTATPRYQKGSLFSWTVSDYPLKQAIIDGIVKRPVKGLTSGIHEITSLVASTRYKAYLTAGANRWREYRDQLAPLGKKPILFVMMNDTSEADDVADYLQKTYPSEFGGDKLLTLHTNRSGEIAKGDLDTARQAARDVDMAASPVNAIVSVLMLREGWDVQNVTVIVGLRPYTSKANILPEQTIGRGLRLMFRNSTIGYTERVDVIGNKKFIEFVEDLERQEGLELETFQVGKDKLEIVTIQPDPAKLDKDIALPTLSP
;
A
#
# COMPACT_ATOMS: atom_id res chain seq x y z
N MET A 1 7.89 10.25 14.51
CA MET A 1 7.86 8.85 15.03
C MET A 1 8.03 7.91 13.85
N LYS A 2 9.23 7.32 13.74
CA LYS A 2 9.76 6.58 12.58
C LYS A 2 9.63 5.07 12.79
N GLY A 3 9.61 4.32 11.69
CA GLY A 3 9.83 2.87 11.62
C GLY A 3 8.55 2.06 11.42
N LYS A 4 8.60 1.07 10.51
CA LYS A 4 7.74 -0.12 10.53
C LYS A 4 7.47 -0.52 11.97
N LYS A 5 6.21 -0.40 12.38
CA LYS A 5 5.78 -0.79 13.70
C LYS A 5 5.23 -2.21 13.58
N CYS A 6 6.07 -3.20 13.85
CA CYS A 6 5.60 -4.54 14.13
C CYS A 6 5.32 -4.64 15.64
N ALA A 7 4.03 -4.85 16.00
CA ALA A 7 3.51 -5.47 17.23
C ALA A 7 2.29 -4.77 17.89
N SER A 8 1.35 -5.59 18.39
CA SER A 8 0.61 -5.31 19.63
C SER A 8 0.23 -6.61 20.38
N LEU A 9 0.25 -6.58 21.72
CA LEU A 9 0.06 -7.69 22.66
C LEU A 9 -1.19 -7.41 23.53
N PHE A 10 -2.16 -8.33 23.59
CA PHE A 10 -3.37 -8.21 24.40
C PHE A 10 -3.49 -9.25 25.54
N ARG A 11 -4.42 -8.92 26.45
CA ARG A 11 -4.53 -9.17 27.89
C ARG A 11 -4.88 -10.60 28.33
N THR A 12 -4.30 -11.01 29.47
CA THR A 12 -5.00 -11.83 30.48
C THR A 12 -4.64 -11.40 31.91
N VAL A 13 -5.69 -11.12 32.68
CA VAL A 13 -5.88 -11.12 34.15
C VAL A 13 -4.62 -11.07 35.05
N ASN A 14 -3.82 -10.01 34.99
CA ASN A 14 -3.08 -9.52 36.18
C ASN A 14 -2.52 -8.10 35.96
N LYS A 15 -2.27 -7.37 37.06
CA LYS A 15 -2.12 -5.90 37.14
C LYS A 15 -1.00 -5.23 36.28
N PHE A 16 -0.15 -5.96 35.54
CA PHE A 16 0.88 -5.36 34.70
C PHE A 16 1.18 -6.20 33.44
N SER A 17 0.59 -5.83 32.30
CA SER A 17 0.93 -6.35 30.97
C SER A 17 1.84 -5.35 30.26
N PHE A 18 2.74 -5.81 29.39
CA PHE A 18 3.68 -4.93 28.72
C PHE A 18 3.74 -5.17 27.22
N LEU A 19 3.64 -4.08 26.47
CA LEU A 19 3.80 -4.08 25.02
C LEU A 19 5.24 -3.73 24.65
N TYR A 20 5.84 -4.60 23.86
CA TYR A 20 7.13 -4.40 23.22
C TYR A 20 6.92 -4.27 21.72
N LEU A 21 7.47 -3.22 21.12
CA LEU A 21 7.36 -2.92 19.70
C LEU A 21 8.76 -2.83 19.11
N THR A 22 9.03 -3.61 18.06
CA THR A 22 10.34 -3.63 17.39
C THR A 22 10.17 -3.70 15.88
N ASN A 23 11.21 -3.31 15.15
CA ASN A 23 11.29 -3.50 13.70
C ASN A 23 12.27 -4.64 13.43
N VAL A 24 11.82 -5.67 12.72
CA VAL A 24 12.62 -6.86 12.41
C VAL A 24 13.89 -6.51 11.63
N ASP A 25 13.83 -5.50 10.75
CA ASP A 25 14.99 -5.04 9.97
C ASP A 25 16.17 -4.57 10.85
N GLN A 26 15.91 -4.10 12.07
CA GLN A 26 16.95 -3.64 13.00
C GLN A 26 17.71 -4.81 13.65
N LEU A 27 17.15 -6.02 13.61
CA LEU A 27 17.68 -7.21 14.28
C LEU A 27 18.66 -8.00 13.39
N HIS A 28 18.64 -7.77 12.08
CA HIS A 28 19.55 -8.40 11.12
C HIS A 28 20.95 -7.77 11.11
N ALA A 29 21.13 -6.57 11.69
CA ALA A 29 22.40 -5.85 11.66
C ALA A 29 23.45 -6.37 12.67
N ASP A 30 23.06 -7.21 13.64
CA ASP A 30 23.93 -7.65 14.74
C ASP A 30 24.69 -8.98 14.47
N ASN A 31 24.40 -9.70 13.38
CA ASN A 31 24.93 -11.05 13.13
C ASN A 31 25.90 -11.19 11.93
N ASP A 32 26.28 -10.10 11.25
CA ASP A 32 27.19 -10.19 10.11
C ASP A 32 28.67 -10.25 10.54
N GLU A 33 29.10 -11.38 11.12
CA GLU A 33 30.46 -11.87 10.88
C GLU A 33 30.48 -12.54 9.50
N ALA A 34 31.11 -11.84 8.56
CA ALA A 34 31.63 -12.30 7.26
C ALA A 34 31.25 -13.74 6.82
N GLY A 35 30.07 -13.90 6.22
CA GLY A 35 29.72 -15.06 5.42
C GLY A 35 29.14 -14.59 4.08
N GLU A 36 29.77 -14.98 2.96
CA GLU A 36 29.25 -14.74 1.61
C GLU A 36 27.89 -15.44 1.46
N SER A 37 26.81 -14.65 1.49
CA SER A 37 25.47 -15.12 1.12
C SER A 37 25.33 -15.09 -0.40
N ASP A 38 24.95 -16.22 -0.99
CA ASP A 38 24.68 -16.45 -2.42
C ASP A 38 23.34 -15.81 -2.86
N GLU A 39 23.04 -14.60 -2.37
CA GLU A 39 21.86 -13.82 -2.77
C GLU A 39 22.16 -13.04 -4.06
N PRO A 40 21.28 -13.09 -5.08
CA PRO A 40 21.45 -12.28 -6.28
C PRO A 40 21.49 -10.79 -5.91
N ASP A 41 22.52 -10.09 -6.36
CA ASP A 41 22.85 -8.66 -6.12
C ASP A 41 21.64 -7.69 -6.29
N GLU A 42 20.60 -8.12 -6.99
CA GLU A 42 19.32 -7.43 -7.19
C GLU A 42 18.44 -7.35 -5.91
N MET A 43 18.58 -8.29 -4.96
CA MET A 43 17.88 -8.32 -3.66
C MET A 43 18.55 -7.45 -2.59
N ALA A 44 19.89 -7.36 -2.59
CA ALA A 44 20.63 -6.45 -1.72
C ALA A 44 20.37 -4.98 -2.09
N ALA A 45 20.25 -4.66 -3.39
CA ALA A 45 19.86 -3.34 -3.88
C ALA A 45 18.41 -2.93 -3.51
N MET A 46 17.56 -3.89 -3.12
CA MET A 46 16.16 -3.69 -2.75
C MET A 46 15.96 -3.38 -1.25
N LEU A 47 16.99 -3.52 -0.41
CA LEU A 47 16.91 -3.32 1.05
C LEU A 47 17.43 -1.95 1.53
N GLY A 48 18.12 -1.20 0.65
CA GLY A 48 18.86 0.02 1.00
C GLY A 48 20.22 -0.31 1.65
N PRO A 49 21.14 0.66 1.80
CA PRO A 49 22.39 0.41 2.50
C PRO A 49 22.08 0.01 3.95
N ARG A 50 22.87 -0.92 4.49
CA ARG A 50 22.87 -1.25 5.92
C ARG A 50 22.80 0.06 6.72
N PRO A 51 21.90 0.18 7.73
CA PRO A 51 21.90 1.34 8.61
C PRO A 51 23.33 1.58 9.11
N PRO A 52 23.77 2.84 9.27
CA PRO A 52 25.11 3.10 9.77
C PRO A 52 25.30 2.31 11.07
N ALA A 53 26.40 1.56 11.14
CA ALA A 53 26.89 0.87 12.33
C ALA A 53 27.24 1.90 13.41
N THR A 54 26.22 2.59 13.89
CA THR A 54 26.25 3.29 15.16
C THR A 54 25.72 2.25 16.13
N PRO A 55 26.60 1.61 16.92
CA PRO A 55 26.20 0.62 17.89
C PRO A 55 25.53 1.36 19.05
N ASN A 56 24.28 1.78 18.85
CA ASN A 56 23.33 1.61 19.93
C ASN A 56 22.95 0.15 19.84
N ALA A 57 23.84 -0.71 20.34
CA ALA A 57 23.58 -2.12 20.49
C ALA A 57 22.15 -2.28 21.00
N ILE A 58 21.40 -3.18 20.41
CA ILE A 58 20.11 -3.63 20.95
C ILE A 58 20.41 -4.47 22.22
N GLU A 59 21.29 -4.00 23.08
CA GLU A 59 21.36 -4.43 24.47
C GLU A 59 20.12 -3.89 25.17
N ASP A 60 19.03 -4.64 25.03
CA ASP A 60 18.22 -5.13 26.14
C ASP A 60 16.78 -5.50 25.71
N PHE A 61 16.43 -5.57 24.42
CA PHE A 61 15.04 -5.92 24.06
C PHE A 61 14.64 -7.32 24.55
N ASP A 62 15.43 -8.32 24.18
CA ASP A 62 15.26 -9.70 24.62
C ASP A 62 15.55 -9.87 26.12
N LYS A 63 16.64 -9.31 26.64
CA LYS A 63 16.98 -9.33 28.07
C LYS A 63 15.85 -8.75 28.94
N ARG A 64 15.17 -7.68 28.50
CA ARG A 64 14.00 -7.10 29.21
C ARG A 64 12.81 -8.05 29.21
N ILE A 65 12.54 -8.74 28.10
CA ILE A 65 11.45 -9.71 28.00
C ILE A 65 11.75 -10.92 28.90
N ILE A 66 12.97 -11.46 28.79
CA ILE A 66 13.47 -12.59 29.60
C ILE A 66 13.40 -12.26 31.10
N LYS A 67 13.90 -11.09 31.52
CA LYS A 67 13.88 -10.65 32.92
C LYS A 67 12.47 -10.55 33.50
N ARG A 68 11.47 -10.24 32.68
CA ARG A 68 10.07 -10.22 33.13
C ARG A 68 9.53 -11.63 33.35
N GLY A 69 9.93 -12.60 32.53
CA GLY A 69 9.65 -14.02 32.75
C GLY A 69 8.16 -14.40 32.74
N GLY A 70 7.28 -13.51 32.29
CA GLY A 70 5.85 -13.80 32.14
C GLY A 70 5.55 -14.54 30.83
N PRO A 71 4.33 -15.05 30.63
CA PRO A 71 3.92 -15.66 29.37
C PRO A 71 4.06 -14.67 28.21
N LEU A 72 4.60 -15.15 27.09
CA LEU A 72 4.89 -14.35 25.91
C LEU A 72 3.89 -14.66 24.78
N LEU A 73 3.34 -13.65 24.12
CA LEU A 73 2.65 -13.78 22.83
C LEU A 73 3.43 -12.96 21.81
N VAL A 74 3.68 -13.52 20.64
CA VAL A 74 4.33 -12.84 19.51
C VAL A 74 3.26 -12.57 18.45
N VAL A 75 3.23 -11.33 17.94
CA VAL A 75 2.32 -10.94 16.85
C VAL A 75 3.17 -10.31 15.76
N ASN A 76 3.20 -10.97 14.60
CA ASN A 76 3.91 -10.52 13.42
C ASN A 76 2.91 -9.87 12.46
N ASP A 77 3.13 -8.59 12.18
CA ASP A 77 2.46 -7.87 11.10
C ASP A 77 3.33 -7.93 9.83
N GLU A 78 2.70 -7.93 8.66
CA GLU A 78 3.36 -8.19 7.36
C GLU A 78 4.21 -9.48 7.37
N ALA A 79 3.66 -10.55 7.95
CA ALA A 79 4.39 -11.79 8.25
C ALA A 79 4.98 -12.52 7.03
N HIS A 80 4.64 -12.11 5.81
CA HIS A 80 5.33 -12.56 4.60
C HIS A 80 6.83 -12.20 4.58
N HIS A 81 7.28 -11.27 5.44
CA HIS A 81 8.69 -10.97 5.67
C HIS A 81 9.33 -11.81 6.77
N THR A 82 8.54 -12.45 7.63
CA THR A 82 9.03 -13.16 8.83
C THR A 82 8.80 -14.67 8.78
N HIS A 83 8.22 -15.18 7.69
CA HIS A 83 7.89 -16.59 7.50
C HIS A 83 9.11 -17.52 7.35
N ASP A 84 10.30 -16.96 7.16
CA ASP A 84 11.53 -17.74 7.00
C ASP A 84 11.99 -18.25 8.38
N GLU A 85 12.05 -19.56 8.52
CA GLU A 85 12.45 -20.23 9.76
C GLU A 85 13.91 -19.97 10.14
N ASP A 86 14.76 -19.67 9.16
CA ASP A 86 16.18 -19.39 9.35
C ASP A 86 16.46 -17.90 9.61
N SER A 87 15.43 -17.04 9.53
CA SER A 87 15.58 -15.60 9.75
C SER A 87 16.07 -15.27 11.17
N ALA A 88 16.80 -14.15 11.29
CA ALA A 88 17.24 -13.63 12.59
C ALA A 88 16.07 -13.43 13.56
N TRP A 89 14.89 -13.07 13.05
CA TRP A 89 13.68 -12.95 13.85
C TRP A 89 13.21 -14.29 14.41
N SER A 90 13.14 -15.32 13.58
CA SER A 90 12.81 -16.68 14.02
C SER A 90 13.80 -17.18 15.08
N GLN A 91 15.09 -16.89 14.93
CA GLN A 91 16.12 -17.21 15.94
C GLN A 91 15.88 -16.48 17.27
N ILE A 92 15.46 -15.20 17.22
CA ILE A 92 15.10 -14.44 18.43
C ILE A 92 13.88 -15.04 19.13
N ILE A 93 12.84 -15.41 18.37
CA ILE A 93 11.66 -16.06 18.95
C ILE A 93 12.04 -17.38 19.62
N ARG A 94 12.89 -18.20 18.97
CA ARG A 94 13.41 -19.46 19.55
C ARG A 94 14.18 -19.20 20.85
N ARG A 95 15.07 -18.20 20.86
CA ARG A 95 15.80 -17.80 22.08
C ARG A 95 14.86 -17.35 23.20
N LEU A 96 13.84 -16.56 22.88
CA LEU A 96 12.83 -16.11 23.84
C LEU A 96 12.02 -17.30 24.38
N TYR A 97 11.63 -18.24 23.52
CA TYR A 97 10.93 -19.46 23.91
C TYR A 97 11.75 -20.28 24.93
N GLU A 98 13.06 -20.43 24.70
CA GLU A 98 13.96 -21.15 25.61
C GLU A 98 14.25 -20.41 26.92
N SER A 99 14.31 -19.07 26.87
CA SER A 99 14.84 -18.25 27.97
C SER A 99 13.75 -17.64 28.88
N VAL A 100 12.53 -17.45 28.40
CA VAL A 100 11.44 -16.82 29.17
C VAL A 100 10.77 -17.88 30.05
N ARG A 101 10.84 -17.70 31.38
CA ARG A 101 10.24 -18.64 32.36
C ARG A 101 8.76 -18.95 32.12
N GLY A 102 7.98 -17.97 31.67
CA GLY A 102 6.55 -18.11 31.38
C GLY A 102 6.24 -18.77 30.03
N GLY A 103 7.27 -19.05 29.21
CA GLY A 103 7.15 -19.66 27.90
C GLY A 103 6.51 -18.77 26.82
N LEU A 104 6.59 -19.24 25.57
CA LEU A 104 5.82 -18.68 24.45
C LEU A 104 4.44 -19.32 24.43
N THR A 105 3.41 -18.51 24.68
CA THR A 105 2.00 -18.91 24.68
C THR A 105 1.47 -19.06 23.25
N ALA A 106 1.79 -18.12 22.37
CA ALA A 106 1.36 -18.13 20.98
C ALA A 106 2.25 -17.24 20.11
N GLN A 107 2.30 -17.56 18.82
CA GLN A 107 2.80 -16.71 17.76
C GLN A 107 1.68 -16.57 16.72
N LEU A 108 1.32 -15.34 16.37
CA LEU A 108 0.24 -15.03 15.43
C LEU A 108 0.80 -14.20 14.28
N ASP A 109 0.57 -14.66 13.07
CA ASP A 109 1.03 -14.02 11.84
C ASP A 109 -0.14 -13.38 11.11
N PHE A 110 0.02 -12.10 10.74
CA PHE A 110 -0.92 -11.33 9.94
C PHE A 110 -0.23 -10.84 8.67
N THR A 111 -0.82 -11.10 7.51
CA THR A 111 -0.26 -10.67 6.23
C THR A 111 -1.36 -10.59 5.17
N ALA A 112 -1.27 -9.60 4.30
CA ALA A 112 -2.14 -9.51 3.12
C ALA A 112 -1.71 -10.46 1.99
N THR A 113 -0.49 -11.02 2.05
CA THR A 113 0.09 -11.90 1.03
C THR A 113 0.60 -13.20 1.68
N PRO A 114 -0.28 -14.12 2.12
CA PRO A 114 0.08 -15.33 2.88
C PRO A 114 0.62 -16.48 2.00
N ARG A 115 1.34 -16.17 0.92
CA ARG A 115 1.77 -17.14 -0.10
C ARG A 115 3.29 -17.21 -0.21
N TYR A 116 3.81 -18.42 -0.39
CA TYR A 116 5.21 -18.64 -0.79
C TYR A 116 5.42 -18.16 -2.24
N GLN A 117 6.68 -18.01 -2.66
CA GLN A 117 7.02 -17.67 -4.05
C GLN A 117 6.44 -18.64 -5.09
N LYS A 118 6.17 -19.90 -4.68
CA LYS A 118 5.54 -20.93 -5.52
C LYS A 118 4.00 -20.87 -5.53
N GLY A 119 3.39 -19.89 -4.86
CA GLY A 119 1.96 -19.58 -4.89
C GLY A 119 1.10 -20.31 -3.84
N SER A 120 1.61 -21.33 -3.17
CA SER A 120 0.89 -22.02 -2.08
C SER A 120 0.80 -21.16 -0.84
N LEU A 121 -0.29 -21.29 -0.08
CA LEU A 121 -0.45 -20.62 1.21
C LEU A 121 0.58 -21.12 2.24
N PHE A 122 0.89 -20.29 3.24
CA PHE A 122 1.66 -20.72 4.39
C PHE A 122 0.98 -21.89 5.11
N SER A 123 1.75 -22.89 5.51
CA SER A 123 1.22 -24.14 6.07
C SER A 123 0.45 -23.96 7.38
N TRP A 124 0.71 -22.86 8.10
CA TRP A 124 0.04 -22.48 9.35
C TRP A 124 -1.10 -21.48 9.15
N THR A 125 -1.62 -21.30 7.93
CA THR A 125 -2.78 -20.44 7.68
C THR A 125 -4.03 -21.03 8.34
N VAL A 126 -4.56 -20.37 9.37
CA VAL A 126 -5.75 -20.82 10.12
C VAL A 126 -7.04 -20.17 9.58
N SER A 127 -6.94 -18.95 9.05
CA SER A 127 -8.05 -18.19 8.47
C SER A 127 -7.52 -17.36 7.31
N ASP A 128 -8.29 -17.29 6.22
CA ASP A 128 -8.00 -16.47 5.06
C ASP A 128 -9.23 -15.63 4.70
N TYR A 129 -9.02 -14.37 4.34
CA TYR A 129 -10.06 -13.45 3.91
C TYR A 129 -9.61 -12.78 2.60
N PRO A 130 -9.93 -13.40 1.45
CA PRO A 130 -9.35 -13.04 0.16
C PRO A 130 -9.87 -11.69 -0.34
N LEU A 131 -9.13 -11.07 -1.28
CA LEU A 131 -9.50 -9.77 -1.84
C LEU A 131 -10.87 -9.83 -2.53
N LYS A 132 -11.17 -10.95 -3.20
CA LYS A 132 -12.50 -11.20 -3.76
C LYS A 132 -13.62 -11.01 -2.73
N GLN A 133 -13.47 -11.58 -1.53
CA GLN A 133 -14.47 -11.47 -0.48
C GLN A 133 -14.56 -10.03 0.03
N ALA A 134 -13.42 -9.36 0.20
CA ALA A 134 -13.37 -7.95 0.59
C ALA A 134 -14.14 -7.03 -0.36
N ILE A 135 -14.05 -7.29 -1.68
CA ILE A 135 -14.77 -6.54 -2.72
C ILE A 135 -16.27 -6.83 -2.66
N ILE A 136 -16.67 -8.10 -2.50
CA ILE A 136 -18.08 -8.51 -2.40
C ILE A 136 -18.75 -7.89 -1.17
N ASP A 137 -18.05 -7.89 -0.04
CA ASP A 137 -18.55 -7.34 1.22
C ASP A 137 -18.49 -5.79 1.26
N GLY A 138 -17.95 -5.15 0.22
CA GLY A 138 -17.89 -3.70 0.10
C GLY A 138 -16.99 -3.03 1.14
N ILE A 139 -16.00 -3.76 1.69
CA ILE A 139 -15.06 -3.22 2.68
C ILE A 139 -13.81 -2.58 2.04
N VAL A 140 -13.65 -2.76 0.74
CA VAL A 140 -12.63 -2.12 -0.11
C VAL A 140 -13.27 -1.59 -1.39
N LYS A 141 -12.60 -0.65 -2.07
CA LYS A 141 -13.00 -0.19 -3.39
C LYS A 141 -12.97 -1.32 -4.39
N ARG A 142 -13.91 -1.30 -5.33
CA ARG A 142 -13.94 -2.21 -6.45
C ARG A 142 -12.97 -1.76 -7.56
N PRO A 143 -12.01 -2.57 -8.01
CA PRO A 143 -11.19 -2.22 -9.16
C PRO A 143 -12.01 -2.34 -10.46
N VAL A 144 -11.81 -1.41 -11.39
CA VAL A 144 -12.43 -1.42 -12.73
C VAL A 144 -11.35 -1.19 -13.79
N LYS A 145 -11.26 -2.07 -14.79
CA LYS A 145 -10.24 -2.03 -15.84
C LYS A 145 -10.63 -1.07 -16.96
N GLY A 146 -9.76 -0.12 -17.25
CA GLY A 146 -9.88 0.74 -18.43
C GLY A 146 -9.36 0.03 -19.68
N LEU A 147 -10.25 -0.29 -20.61
CA LEU A 147 -9.90 -0.81 -21.93
C LEU A 147 -9.31 0.31 -22.78
N THR A 148 -8.06 0.14 -23.15
CA THR A 148 -7.23 1.13 -23.86
C THR A 148 -7.21 0.88 -25.36
N SER A 149 -8.28 0.33 -25.95
CA SER A 149 -8.35 0.03 -27.38
C SER A 149 -8.12 1.29 -28.23
N GLY A 150 -7.05 1.30 -29.01
CA GLY A 150 -6.63 2.46 -29.83
C GLY A 150 -5.62 3.40 -29.15
N ILE A 151 -5.27 3.16 -27.88
CA ILE A 151 -4.14 3.79 -27.22
C ILE A 151 -2.90 2.91 -27.47
N HIS A 152 -1.88 3.49 -28.06
CA HIS A 152 -0.62 2.80 -28.34
C HIS A 152 0.55 3.59 -27.76
N GLU A 153 1.56 2.85 -27.29
CA GLU A 153 2.84 3.45 -26.92
C GLU A 153 3.52 4.00 -28.18
N ILE A 154 4.08 5.19 -28.05
CA ILE A 154 4.88 5.80 -29.11
C ILE A 154 6.33 5.37 -28.89
N THR A 155 7.02 4.94 -29.95
CA THR A 155 8.45 4.62 -29.86
C THR A 155 9.24 5.88 -29.48
N SER A 156 9.67 5.96 -28.22
CA SER A 156 10.49 7.05 -27.70
C SER A 156 11.26 6.58 -26.48
N LEU A 157 12.46 7.15 -26.28
CA LEU A 157 13.23 6.99 -25.06
C LEU A 157 12.72 7.89 -23.92
N VAL A 158 11.96 8.94 -24.25
CA VAL A 158 11.36 9.86 -23.29
C VAL A 158 10.04 9.27 -22.82
N ALA A 159 9.92 8.96 -21.52
CA ALA A 159 8.78 8.24 -20.94
C ALA A 159 7.47 9.01 -21.08
N SER A 160 7.48 10.32 -20.85
CA SER A 160 6.34 11.22 -21.01
C SER A 160 5.80 11.25 -22.43
N THR A 161 6.67 11.08 -23.43
CA THR A 161 6.27 10.96 -24.84
C THR A 161 5.75 9.56 -25.15
N ARG A 162 6.48 8.53 -24.70
CA ARG A 162 6.13 7.11 -24.90
C ARG A 162 4.74 6.79 -24.35
N TYR A 163 4.43 7.30 -23.15
CA TYR A 163 3.20 7.03 -22.41
C TYR A 163 2.16 8.15 -22.47
N LYS A 164 2.35 9.16 -23.33
CA LYS A 164 1.52 10.36 -23.41
C LYS A 164 0.02 10.08 -23.42
N ALA A 165 -0.40 9.09 -24.21
CA ALA A 165 -1.81 8.75 -24.36
C ALA A 165 -2.42 8.16 -23.06
N TYR A 166 -1.67 7.32 -22.33
CA TYR A 166 -2.10 6.79 -21.04
C TYR A 166 -2.15 7.87 -19.95
N LEU A 167 -1.16 8.76 -19.92
CA LEU A 167 -1.13 9.90 -18.98
C LEU A 167 -2.32 10.85 -19.23
N THR A 168 -2.62 11.11 -20.50
CA THR A 168 -3.78 11.93 -20.89
C THR A 168 -5.09 11.26 -20.49
N ALA A 169 -5.22 9.95 -20.71
CA ALA A 169 -6.38 9.17 -20.29
C ALA A 169 -6.57 9.22 -18.77
N GLY A 170 -5.50 9.01 -17.99
CA GLY A 170 -5.53 9.08 -16.53
C GLY A 170 -5.93 10.47 -16.02
N ALA A 171 -5.33 11.54 -16.56
CA ALA A 171 -5.68 12.91 -16.21
C ALA A 171 -7.15 13.23 -16.52
N ASN A 172 -7.64 12.84 -17.70
CA ASN A 172 -9.04 13.00 -18.07
C ASN A 172 -9.97 12.25 -17.11
N ARG A 173 -9.65 11.00 -16.78
CA ARG A 173 -10.48 10.22 -15.87
C ARG A 173 -10.47 10.77 -14.44
N TRP A 174 -9.34 11.28 -13.99
CA TRP A 174 -9.23 11.97 -12.71
C TRP A 174 -10.11 13.23 -12.67
N ARG A 175 -10.19 14.02 -13.76
CA ARG A 175 -11.12 15.18 -13.83
C ARG A 175 -12.56 14.75 -13.70
N GLU A 176 -12.96 13.64 -14.32
CA GLU A 176 -14.31 13.12 -14.17
C GLU A 176 -14.62 12.75 -12.72
N TYR A 177 -13.68 12.09 -12.02
CA TYR A 177 -13.80 11.85 -10.58
C TYR A 177 -13.88 13.15 -9.77
N ARG A 178 -13.06 14.15 -10.11
CA ARG A 178 -13.01 15.43 -9.39
C ARG A 178 -14.37 16.11 -9.44
N ASP A 179 -14.96 16.17 -10.62
CA ASP A 179 -16.22 16.87 -10.84
C ASP A 179 -17.39 16.15 -10.13
N GLN A 180 -17.37 14.81 -10.07
CA GLN A 180 -18.44 14.03 -9.45
C GLN A 180 -18.30 13.83 -7.94
N LEU A 181 -17.09 13.87 -7.41
CA LEU A 181 -16.83 13.79 -5.97
C LEU A 181 -16.87 15.16 -5.29
N ALA A 182 -16.80 16.27 -6.05
CA ALA A 182 -16.90 17.62 -5.51
C ALA A 182 -18.16 17.87 -4.65
N PRO A 183 -19.38 17.45 -5.06
CA PRO A 183 -20.58 17.57 -4.23
C PRO A 183 -20.52 16.75 -2.93
N LEU A 184 -19.68 15.70 -2.89
CA LEU A 184 -19.49 14.84 -1.73
C LEU A 184 -18.35 15.32 -0.82
N GLY A 185 -17.72 16.47 -1.14
CA GLY A 185 -16.61 17.02 -0.38
C GLY A 185 -15.36 16.13 -0.39
N LYS A 186 -15.22 15.24 -1.38
CA LYS A 186 -14.05 14.37 -1.55
C LYS A 186 -13.20 14.79 -2.73
N LYS A 187 -11.90 14.59 -2.56
CA LYS A 187 -10.88 14.99 -3.52
C LYS A 187 -10.18 13.74 -4.05
N PRO A 188 -10.32 13.38 -5.33
CA PRO A 188 -9.64 12.22 -5.89
C PRO A 188 -8.15 12.46 -6.09
N ILE A 189 -7.39 11.38 -6.08
CA ILE A 189 -5.96 11.34 -6.39
C ILE A 189 -5.71 10.47 -7.62
N LEU A 190 -4.96 11.02 -8.59
CA LEU A 190 -4.37 10.29 -9.70
C LEU A 190 -3.04 9.67 -9.25
N PHE A 191 -2.90 8.36 -9.37
CA PHE A 191 -1.67 7.66 -9.03
C PHE A 191 -1.01 7.09 -10.29
N VAL A 192 0.21 7.53 -10.62
CA VAL A 192 0.97 7.07 -11.78
C VAL A 192 2.12 6.18 -11.31
N MET A 193 2.11 4.93 -11.75
CA MET A 193 3.12 3.93 -11.40
C MET A 193 4.15 3.80 -12.52
N MET A 194 5.39 4.10 -12.17
CA MET A 194 6.58 4.05 -13.01
C MET A 194 7.54 2.97 -12.52
N ASN A 195 8.63 2.75 -13.26
CA ASN A 195 9.67 1.76 -12.93
C ASN A 195 11.04 2.35 -12.67
N ASP A 196 11.28 3.55 -13.19
CA ASP A 196 12.56 4.21 -13.12
C ASP A 196 12.40 5.63 -12.58
N THR A 197 13.35 6.07 -11.75
CA THR A 197 13.30 7.39 -11.10
C THR A 197 13.40 8.52 -12.10
N SER A 198 14.25 8.39 -13.11
CA SER A 198 14.38 9.41 -14.16
C SER A 198 13.12 9.48 -15.03
N GLU A 199 12.49 8.33 -15.32
CA GLU A 199 11.22 8.30 -16.04
C GLU A 199 10.07 8.91 -15.21
N ALA A 200 10.05 8.68 -13.89
CA ALA A 200 9.07 9.29 -13.01
C ALA A 200 9.23 10.81 -12.91
N ASP A 201 10.47 11.29 -12.82
CA ASP A 201 10.75 12.72 -12.81
C ASP A 201 10.33 13.37 -14.14
N ASP A 202 10.64 12.74 -15.30
CA ASP A 202 10.19 13.19 -16.62
C ASP A 202 8.65 13.23 -16.73
N VAL A 203 7.95 12.20 -16.25
CA VAL A 203 6.49 12.16 -16.25
C VAL A 203 5.88 13.21 -15.31
N ALA A 204 6.45 13.41 -14.13
CA ALA A 204 6.03 14.43 -13.18
C ALA A 204 6.18 15.84 -13.78
N ASP A 205 7.34 16.13 -14.37
CA ASP A 205 7.62 17.37 -15.07
C ASP A 205 6.65 17.61 -16.23
N TYR A 206 6.38 16.56 -17.01
CA TYR A 206 5.43 16.62 -18.11
C TYR A 206 4.01 16.95 -17.63
N LEU A 207 3.52 16.30 -16.58
CA LEU A 207 2.20 16.55 -16.02
C LEU A 207 2.07 17.98 -15.48
N GLN A 208 3.11 18.47 -14.78
CA GLN A 208 3.16 19.84 -14.27
C GLN A 208 3.14 20.89 -15.39
N LYS A 209 3.90 20.68 -16.47
CA LYS A 209 3.98 21.61 -17.61
C LYS A 209 2.73 21.56 -18.50
N THR A 210 2.15 20.38 -18.69
CA THR A 210 0.99 20.18 -19.56
C THR A 210 -0.31 20.61 -18.89
N TYR A 211 -0.43 20.39 -17.58
CA TYR A 211 -1.64 20.68 -16.80
C TYR A 211 -1.31 21.52 -15.54
N PRO A 212 -0.76 22.74 -15.70
CA PRO A 212 -0.25 23.53 -14.59
C PRO A 212 -1.31 23.90 -13.55
N SER A 213 -2.57 24.10 -13.98
CA SER A 213 -3.68 24.38 -13.07
C SER A 213 -4.04 23.20 -12.17
N GLU A 214 -3.79 21.98 -12.62
CA GLU A 214 -4.22 20.74 -11.95
C GLU A 214 -3.07 20.04 -11.24
N PHE A 215 -1.88 20.02 -11.83
CA PHE A 215 -0.75 19.27 -11.29
C PHE A 215 0.48 20.13 -11.00
N GLY A 216 0.48 21.42 -11.34
CA GLY A 216 1.63 22.30 -11.11
C GLY A 216 1.89 22.60 -9.62
N GLY A 217 3.17 22.76 -9.27
CA GLY A 217 3.59 23.15 -7.93
C GLY A 217 3.40 22.03 -6.91
N ASP A 218 2.81 22.35 -5.77
CA ASP A 218 2.52 21.41 -4.66
C ASP A 218 1.35 20.45 -4.94
N LYS A 219 0.71 20.55 -6.11
CA LYS A 219 -0.40 19.69 -6.53
C LYS A 219 0.05 18.32 -7.05
N LEU A 220 1.34 18.11 -7.28
CA LEU A 220 1.88 16.82 -7.67
C LEU A 220 3.02 16.41 -6.75
N LEU A 221 2.96 15.19 -6.23
CA LEU A 221 4.07 14.60 -5.47
C LEU A 221 4.81 13.59 -6.34
N THR A 222 6.13 13.74 -6.41
CA THR A 222 7.00 12.73 -7.00
C THR A 222 7.65 11.93 -5.89
N LEU A 223 7.44 10.62 -5.90
CA LEU A 223 7.92 9.70 -4.89
C LEU A 223 8.86 8.69 -5.53
N HIS A 224 10.16 8.96 -5.42
CA HIS A 224 11.21 8.02 -5.74
C HIS A 224 11.81 7.44 -4.45
N THR A 225 12.08 6.14 -4.44
CA THR A 225 13.09 5.59 -3.53
C THR A 225 14.36 5.46 -4.37
N ASN A 226 15.34 6.31 -4.13
CA ASN A 226 16.61 6.25 -4.83
C ASN A 226 17.37 4.95 -4.49
N ARG A 227 18.15 4.45 -5.46
CA ARG A 227 18.91 3.18 -5.42
C ARG A 227 19.83 3.01 -4.20
N SER A 228 20.12 4.09 -3.47
CA SER A 228 21.00 4.11 -2.30
C SER A 228 20.26 4.40 -0.99
N GLY A 229 18.92 4.49 -0.96
CA GLY A 229 18.16 4.79 0.26
C GLY A 229 18.43 6.16 0.93
N GLU A 230 19.41 6.92 0.45
CA GLU A 230 19.75 8.25 0.94
C GLU A 230 19.09 9.32 0.07
N ILE A 231 17.83 9.63 0.34
CA ILE A 231 17.38 11.01 0.19
C ILE A 231 18.00 11.77 1.37
N ALA A 232 18.39 13.03 1.19
CA ALA A 232 18.65 13.90 2.34
C ALA A 232 17.48 13.74 3.33
N LYS A 233 17.77 13.32 4.57
CA LYS A 233 16.77 12.91 5.58
C LYS A 233 15.56 13.85 5.71
N GLY A 234 15.73 15.14 5.38
CA GLY A 234 14.68 16.16 5.38
C GLY A 234 13.61 16.01 4.28
N ASP A 235 13.99 15.66 3.05
CA ASP A 235 13.05 15.58 1.92
C ASP A 235 12.20 14.30 1.98
N LEU A 236 12.77 13.20 2.51
CA LEU A 236 12.05 11.94 2.75
C LEU A 236 10.93 12.07 3.79
N ASP A 237 11.24 12.71 4.92
CA ASP A 237 10.27 12.91 5.99
C ASP A 237 9.15 13.88 5.54
N THR A 238 9.49 14.88 4.72
CA THR A 238 8.51 15.80 4.10
C THR A 238 7.62 15.09 3.09
N ALA A 239 8.19 14.28 2.19
CA ALA A 239 7.42 13.49 1.23
C ALA A 239 6.49 12.48 1.91
N ARG A 240 6.95 11.84 3.00
CA ARG A 240 6.13 10.94 3.83
C ARG A 240 5.01 11.67 4.55
N GLN A 241 5.27 12.87 5.07
CA GLN A 241 4.24 13.69 5.71
C GLN A 241 3.20 14.14 4.68
N ALA A 242 3.64 14.64 3.51
CA ALA A 242 2.76 15.01 2.41
C ALA A 242 1.92 13.82 1.92
N ALA A 243 2.49 12.61 1.87
CA ALA A 243 1.76 11.39 1.52
C ALA A 243 0.75 10.94 2.59
N ARG A 244 0.94 11.31 3.87
CA ARG A 244 -0.06 11.07 4.93
C ARG A 244 -1.17 12.11 4.91
N ASP A 245 -0.81 13.35 4.63
CA ASP A 245 -1.74 14.47 4.64
C ASP A 245 -2.51 14.59 3.32
N VAL A 246 -2.14 13.82 2.30
CA VAL A 246 -2.76 13.85 0.97
C VAL A 246 -4.28 13.62 0.99
N ASP A 247 -4.77 12.83 1.95
CA ASP A 247 -6.21 12.55 2.08
C ASP A 247 -6.98 13.70 2.76
N MET A 248 -6.27 14.65 3.39
CA MET A 248 -6.90 15.78 4.05
C MET A 248 -7.48 16.76 3.03
N ALA A 249 -8.64 17.35 3.37
CA ALA A 249 -9.31 18.32 2.51
C ALA A 249 -8.45 19.55 2.17
N ALA A 250 -7.53 19.92 3.07
CA ALA A 250 -6.60 21.04 2.87
C ALA A 250 -5.41 20.71 1.96
N SER A 251 -5.19 19.43 1.62
CA SER A 251 -4.06 19.04 0.80
C SER A 251 -4.19 19.59 -0.62
N PRO A 252 -3.15 20.24 -1.18
CA PRO A 252 -3.15 20.71 -2.56
C PRO A 252 -2.98 19.56 -3.57
N VAL A 253 -2.50 18.40 -3.12
CA VAL A 253 -2.10 17.27 -3.98
C VAL A 253 -3.28 16.67 -4.74
N ASN A 254 -3.12 16.55 -6.05
CA ASN A 254 -4.07 15.99 -7.02
C ASN A 254 -3.52 14.73 -7.70
N ALA A 255 -2.20 14.65 -7.84
CA ALA A 255 -1.53 13.54 -8.48
C ALA A 255 -0.27 13.11 -7.74
N ILE A 256 0.06 11.84 -7.87
CA ILE A 256 1.26 11.25 -7.29
C ILE A 256 1.92 10.38 -8.34
N VAL A 257 3.19 10.63 -8.63
CA VAL A 257 4.00 9.83 -9.57
C VAL A 257 5.03 9.07 -8.77
N SER A 258 5.06 7.74 -8.91
CA SER A 258 5.91 6.90 -8.08
C SER A 258 6.54 5.73 -8.82
N VAL A 259 7.84 5.54 -8.57
CA VAL A 259 8.73 4.54 -9.20
C VAL A 259 8.64 3.19 -8.51
N LEU A 260 8.41 3.26 -7.22
CA LEU A 260 8.40 2.12 -6.34
C LEU A 260 7.27 2.33 -5.37
N MET A 261 6.71 1.20 -4.98
CA MET A 261 5.66 1.13 -4.00
C MET A 261 6.26 1.66 -2.72
N LEU A 262 5.68 2.73 -2.16
CA LEU A 262 6.05 3.17 -0.83
C LEU A 262 5.78 2.00 0.13
N ARG A 263 6.85 1.28 0.46
CA ARG A 263 6.82 0.12 1.36
C ARG A 263 6.37 0.52 2.77
N GLU A 264 6.58 1.79 3.15
CA GLU A 264 6.23 2.34 4.46
C GLU A 264 5.44 3.64 4.34
N GLY A 265 4.33 3.76 5.09
CA GLY A 265 3.63 5.02 5.29
C GLY A 265 2.74 5.51 4.15
N TRP A 266 2.57 4.71 3.09
CA TRP A 266 1.54 4.93 2.08
C TRP A 266 0.23 4.30 2.52
N ASP A 267 -0.63 5.17 3.04
CA ASP A 267 -2.04 4.93 3.32
C ASP A 267 -2.81 6.10 2.70
N VAL A 268 -3.11 5.98 1.40
CA VAL A 268 -3.84 7.01 0.66
C VAL A 268 -5.19 6.44 0.25
N GLN A 269 -6.23 6.89 0.94
CA GLN A 269 -7.62 6.48 0.74
C GLN A 269 -8.20 7.14 -0.51
N ASN A 270 -7.74 8.32 -0.89
CA ASN A 270 -8.35 9.09 -1.98
C ASN A 270 -7.88 8.70 -3.39
N VAL A 271 -7.10 7.62 -3.56
CA VAL A 271 -6.75 7.11 -4.89
C VAL A 271 -8.00 6.60 -5.61
N THR A 272 -8.33 7.20 -6.75
CA THR A 272 -9.47 6.80 -7.59
C THR A 272 -9.07 6.41 -9.00
N VAL A 273 -7.90 6.83 -9.48
CA VAL A 273 -7.36 6.48 -10.80
C VAL A 273 -5.92 6.02 -10.64
N ILE A 274 -5.61 4.82 -11.14
CA ILE A 274 -4.26 4.27 -11.20
C ILE A 274 -3.85 4.17 -12.67
N VAL A 275 -2.70 4.75 -13.02
CA VAL A 275 -2.06 4.63 -14.33
C VAL A 275 -0.81 3.78 -14.21
N GLY A 276 -0.90 2.52 -14.59
CA GLY A 276 0.19 1.56 -14.54
C GLY A 276 1.01 1.52 -15.82
N LEU A 277 2.25 2.02 -15.76
CA LEU A 277 3.17 2.09 -16.91
C LEU A 277 4.39 1.17 -16.76
N ARG A 278 4.42 0.41 -15.67
CA ARG A 278 5.45 -0.59 -15.32
C ARG A 278 5.43 -1.78 -16.29
N PRO A 279 6.50 -2.04 -17.07
CA PRO A 279 6.72 -3.38 -17.60
C PRO A 279 7.05 -4.34 -16.45
N TYR A 280 6.14 -5.27 -16.14
CA TYR A 280 6.41 -6.36 -15.20
C TYR A 280 7.31 -7.41 -15.87
N THR A 281 8.38 -7.81 -15.18
CA THR A 281 9.10 -9.05 -15.45
C THR A 281 8.66 -10.09 -14.41
N SER A 282 8.55 -11.34 -14.84
CA SER A 282 7.84 -12.46 -14.21
C SER A 282 8.34 -12.94 -12.84
N LYS A 283 9.35 -12.30 -12.23
CA LYS A 283 9.90 -12.68 -10.92
C LYS A 283 9.34 -11.89 -9.73
N ALA A 284 8.46 -10.91 -9.95
CA ALA A 284 8.04 -9.94 -8.93
C ALA A 284 6.52 -9.89 -8.68
N ASN A 285 5.84 -11.05 -8.69
CA ASN A 285 4.37 -11.15 -8.58
C ASN A 285 3.80 -10.72 -7.22
N ILE A 286 4.61 -10.62 -6.15
CA ILE A 286 4.15 -10.30 -4.78
C ILE A 286 3.97 -8.77 -4.58
N LEU A 287 4.62 -7.95 -5.40
CA LEU A 287 4.67 -6.50 -5.21
C LEU A 287 3.36 -5.78 -5.59
N PRO A 288 2.66 -6.06 -6.70
CA PRO A 288 1.62 -5.14 -7.15
C PRO A 288 0.25 -5.33 -6.51
N GLU A 289 -0.04 -6.49 -5.92
CA GLU A 289 -1.17 -6.69 -4.99
C GLU A 289 -1.09 -5.69 -3.84
N GLN A 290 0.11 -5.44 -3.30
CA GLN A 290 0.30 -4.43 -2.26
C GLN A 290 0.08 -3.00 -2.77
N THR A 291 0.31 -2.71 -4.06
CA THR A 291 0.10 -1.35 -4.59
C THR A 291 -1.32 -1.08 -4.99
N ILE A 292 -1.94 -2.01 -5.70
CA ILE A 292 -3.36 -1.90 -6.00
C ILE A 292 -4.12 -1.92 -4.68
N GLY A 293 -3.83 -2.88 -3.79
CA GLY A 293 -4.45 -3.04 -2.47
C GLY A 293 -4.38 -1.79 -1.58
N ARG A 294 -3.28 -1.03 -1.62
CA ARG A 294 -3.20 0.26 -0.91
C ARG A 294 -4.14 1.33 -1.50
N GLY A 295 -4.36 1.33 -2.82
CA GLY A 295 -5.35 2.17 -3.47
C GLY A 295 -6.81 1.71 -3.31
N LEU A 296 -7.04 0.47 -2.85
CA LEU A 296 -8.38 -0.09 -2.64
C LEU A 296 -9.04 0.35 -1.33
N ARG A 297 -8.42 1.17 -0.50
CA ARG A 297 -9.06 1.61 0.75
C ARG A 297 -10.26 2.53 0.47
N LEU A 298 -11.36 2.33 1.18
CA LEU A 298 -12.54 3.19 1.09
C LEU A 298 -12.24 4.64 1.54
N MET A 299 -12.72 5.63 0.79
CA MET A 299 -12.71 7.06 1.12
C MET A 299 -13.78 7.43 2.16
N PHE A 300 -14.85 6.65 2.25
CA PHE A 300 -16.05 6.96 3.04
C PHE A 300 -16.30 5.99 4.21
N ARG A 301 -15.24 5.60 4.93
CA ARG A 301 -15.30 4.57 6.00
C ARG A 301 -16.38 4.75 7.09
N ASN A 302 -16.82 5.98 7.33
CA ASN A 302 -17.81 6.32 8.37
C ASN A 302 -19.08 6.95 7.80
N SER A 303 -19.32 6.82 6.49
CA SER A 303 -20.48 7.43 5.83
C SER A 303 -21.24 6.36 5.07
N THR A 304 -22.53 6.24 5.36
CA THR A 304 -23.44 5.36 4.61
C THR A 304 -23.81 6.06 3.30
N ILE A 305 -22.88 6.07 2.35
CA ILE A 305 -23.16 6.59 1.02
C ILE A 305 -23.70 5.44 0.20
N GLY A 306 -24.82 5.64 -0.49
CA GLY A 306 -25.38 4.65 -1.43
C GLY A 306 -24.54 4.47 -2.71
N TYR A 307 -23.22 4.73 -2.65
CA TYR A 307 -22.28 4.64 -3.75
C TYR A 307 -21.26 3.55 -3.45
N THR A 308 -21.13 2.60 -4.38
CA THR A 308 -20.07 1.60 -4.33
C THR A 308 -18.77 2.24 -4.82
N GLU A 309 -17.85 2.47 -3.90
CA GLU A 309 -16.55 3.05 -4.26
C GLU A 309 -15.78 2.14 -5.20
N ARG A 310 -15.16 2.76 -6.22
CA ARG A 310 -14.35 2.05 -7.19
C ARG A 310 -13.03 2.78 -7.46
N VAL A 311 -12.05 2.03 -7.96
CA VAL A 311 -10.78 2.57 -8.47
C VAL A 311 -10.62 2.16 -9.93
N ASP A 312 -10.34 3.13 -10.78
CA ASP A 312 -10.19 2.89 -12.21
C ASP A 312 -8.71 2.66 -12.55
N VAL A 313 -8.45 1.52 -13.16
CA VAL A 313 -7.10 1.01 -13.42
C VAL A 313 -6.84 1.09 -14.93
N ILE A 314 -5.98 2.01 -15.35
CA ILE A 314 -5.58 2.25 -16.74
C ILE A 314 -4.11 1.89 -16.85
N GLY A 315 -3.68 1.28 -17.95
CA GLY A 315 -2.26 1.03 -18.13
C GLY A 315 -1.92 0.40 -19.45
N ASN A 316 -0.62 0.17 -19.65
CA ASN A 316 -0.15 -0.53 -20.83
C ASN A 316 -0.53 -2.02 -20.80
N LYS A 317 -0.29 -2.69 -21.93
CA LYS A 317 -0.65 -4.10 -22.10
C LYS A 317 -0.10 -4.99 -20.98
N LYS A 318 1.17 -4.82 -20.61
CA LYS A 318 1.82 -5.60 -19.55
C LYS A 318 1.17 -5.40 -18.19
N PHE A 319 0.75 -4.18 -17.88
CA PHE A 319 0.06 -3.89 -16.63
C PHE A 319 -1.35 -4.47 -16.61
N ILE A 320 -2.09 -4.42 -17.73
CA ILE A 320 -3.41 -5.04 -17.83
C ILE A 320 -3.32 -6.57 -17.76
N GLU A 321 -2.37 -7.20 -18.46
CA GLU A 321 -2.10 -8.64 -18.37
C GLU A 321 -1.84 -9.07 -16.91
N PHE A 322 -1.11 -8.25 -16.15
CA PHE A 322 -0.91 -8.48 -14.72
C PHE A 322 -2.21 -8.42 -13.90
N VAL A 323 -3.07 -7.43 -14.15
CA VAL A 323 -4.38 -7.34 -13.47
C VAL A 323 -5.24 -8.56 -13.79
N GLU A 324 -5.17 -9.07 -15.01
CA GLU A 324 -5.85 -10.30 -15.45
C GLU A 324 -5.28 -11.58 -14.83
N ASP A 325 -3.98 -11.61 -14.50
CA ASP A 325 -3.38 -12.69 -13.70
C ASP A 325 -3.93 -12.67 -12.27
N LEU A 326 -4.08 -11.47 -11.67
CA LEU A 326 -4.64 -11.29 -10.32
C LEU A 326 -6.11 -11.75 -10.28
N GLU A 327 -6.91 -11.36 -11.26
CA GLU A 327 -8.28 -11.84 -11.45
C GLU A 327 -8.37 -13.37 -11.43
N ARG A 328 -7.47 -14.04 -12.18
CA ARG A 328 -7.43 -15.51 -12.23
C ARG A 328 -7.04 -16.13 -10.90
N GLN A 329 -6.08 -15.55 -10.19
CA GLN A 329 -5.63 -16.05 -8.89
C GLN A 329 -6.70 -15.89 -7.79
N GLU A 330 -7.40 -14.75 -7.79
CA GLU A 330 -8.47 -14.45 -6.84
C GLU A 330 -9.83 -15.04 -7.24
N GLY A 331 -9.94 -15.59 -8.45
CA GLY A 331 -11.21 -16.09 -9.02
C GLY A 331 -12.26 -14.98 -9.12
N LEU A 332 -11.85 -13.78 -9.51
CA LEU A 332 -12.64 -12.56 -9.58
C LEU A 332 -12.71 -12.06 -11.03
N GLU A 333 -13.86 -11.51 -11.43
CA GLU A 333 -14.01 -10.79 -12.69
C GLU A 333 -14.24 -9.30 -12.40
N LEU A 334 -13.31 -8.45 -12.85
CA LEU A 334 -13.39 -7.01 -12.70
C LEU A 334 -14.21 -6.42 -13.86
N GLU A 335 -14.99 -5.41 -13.52
CA GLU A 335 -15.70 -4.61 -14.51
C GLU A 335 -14.72 -3.91 -15.44
N THR A 336 -15.19 -3.56 -16.63
CA THR A 336 -14.41 -2.86 -17.63
C THR A 336 -15.13 -1.60 -18.14
N PHE A 337 -14.37 -0.62 -18.60
CA PHE A 337 -14.89 0.55 -19.30
C PHE A 337 -13.99 0.94 -20.47
N GLN A 338 -14.54 1.47 -21.56
CA GLN A 338 -13.79 2.03 -22.67
C GLN A 338 -13.24 3.41 -22.33
N VAL A 339 -11.91 3.51 -22.23
CA VAL A 339 -11.22 4.77 -21.97
C VAL A 339 -11.53 5.79 -23.08
N GLY A 340 -12.02 6.96 -22.67
CA GLY A 340 -12.35 8.06 -23.59
C GLY A 340 -13.71 7.96 -24.27
N LYS A 341 -14.43 6.84 -24.13
CA LYS A 341 -15.83 6.72 -24.59
C LYS A 341 -16.81 6.69 -23.42
N ASP A 342 -16.52 5.85 -22.42
CA ASP A 342 -17.41 5.64 -21.29
C ASP A 342 -17.15 6.69 -20.20
N LYS A 343 -18.15 7.56 -19.98
CA LYS A 343 -18.08 8.58 -18.93
C LYS A 343 -18.29 7.95 -17.55
N LEU A 344 -17.57 8.47 -16.56
CA LEU A 344 -17.81 8.13 -15.17
C LEU A 344 -19.24 8.57 -14.82
N GLU A 345 -19.92 7.81 -13.98
CA GLU A 345 -21.16 8.24 -13.34
C GLU A 345 -21.22 7.64 -11.93
N ILE A 346 -21.24 8.52 -10.93
CA ILE A 346 -21.33 8.23 -9.51
C ILE A 346 -22.76 8.53 -9.09
N VAL A 347 -23.57 7.48 -9.06
CA VAL A 347 -24.92 7.55 -8.53
C VAL A 347 -24.83 7.50 -7.00
N THR A 348 -25.37 8.52 -6.34
CA THR A 348 -25.51 8.53 -4.88
C THR A 348 -26.99 8.56 -4.51
N ILE A 349 -27.35 7.80 -3.48
CA ILE A 349 -28.67 7.88 -2.87
C ILE A 349 -28.52 8.77 -1.64
N GLN A 350 -29.27 9.86 -1.60
CA GLN A 350 -29.28 10.80 -0.48
C GLN A 350 -30.72 11.13 -0.08
N PRO A 351 -30.98 11.46 1.19
CA PRO A 351 -32.27 11.99 1.61
C PRO A 351 -32.65 13.22 0.78
N ASP A 352 -33.90 13.26 0.31
CA ASP A 352 -34.45 14.41 -0.41
C ASP A 352 -34.62 15.58 0.57
N PRO A 353 -33.92 16.73 0.39
CA PRO A 353 -34.04 17.87 1.28
C PRO A 353 -35.47 18.38 1.44
N ALA A 354 -36.31 18.22 0.41
CA ALA A 354 -37.72 18.62 0.45
C ALA A 354 -38.60 17.70 1.30
N LYS A 355 -38.07 16.56 1.76
CA LYS A 355 -38.77 15.56 2.57
C LYS A 355 -38.11 15.31 3.93
N LEU A 356 -37.26 16.24 4.39
CA LEU A 356 -36.64 16.15 5.73
C LEU A 356 -37.68 16.12 6.85
N ASP A 357 -38.87 16.70 6.64
CA ASP A 357 -40.01 16.63 7.56
C ASP A 357 -40.63 15.23 7.66
N LYS A 358 -40.25 14.31 6.76
CA LYS A 358 -40.66 12.90 6.73
C LYS A 358 -39.57 11.96 7.24
N ASP A 359 -38.44 12.49 7.72
CA ASP A 359 -37.38 11.67 8.29
C ASP A 359 -37.89 11.00 9.59
N ILE A 360 -37.78 9.68 9.66
CA ILE A 360 -38.24 8.89 10.79
C ILE A 360 -37.02 8.54 11.63
N ALA A 361 -36.90 9.17 12.79
CA ALA A 361 -35.88 8.77 13.76
C ALA A 361 -36.09 7.30 14.14
N LEU A 362 -35.10 6.46 13.86
CA LEU A 362 -35.12 5.08 14.34
C LEU A 362 -35.06 5.13 15.88
N PRO A 363 -36.03 4.52 16.59
CA PRO A 363 -36.03 4.53 18.04
C PRO A 363 -34.77 3.81 18.55
N THR A 364 -34.02 4.48 19.42
CA THR A 364 -32.94 3.84 20.16
C THR A 364 -33.54 2.82 21.11
N LEU A 365 -33.35 1.53 20.78
CA LEU A 365 -33.67 0.45 21.70
C LEU A 365 -32.81 0.64 22.95
N SER A 366 -33.46 0.82 24.09
CA SER A 366 -32.78 0.85 25.40
C SER A 366 -32.16 -0.54 25.67
N PRO A 367 -30.98 -0.61 26.30
CA PRO A 367 -30.21 -1.86 26.46
C PRO A 367 -30.91 -2.96 27.25
#